data_AF-A0AA36GA63-F1
#
_entry.id   AF-A0AA36GA63-F1
#
_cell.length_a   1.000
_cell.length_b   1.000
_cell.length_c   1.000
_cell.angle_alpha   90.00
_cell.angle_beta   90.00
_cell.angle_gamma   90.00
#
_symmetry.space_group_name_H-M   'P 1'
#
loop_
_entity.id
_entity.type
_entity.pdbx_description
1 polymer ?
#
loop_
_entity_poly.entity_id
_entity_poly.type
_entity_poly.pdbx_seq_one_letter_code
_entity_poly.pdbx_strand_id
1 'polypeptide(L)'
;MRSSRPSLSILLFLGTFFNSAAPNSISNLVESVDPIEEGIDNYVITEFTPKAFIKSNSYMLNYTSCFQFRYELPIKRATLQAYTCHLSPGGGCTLDRFTHKDKEGCYALRPWKYHPDEFGFWFRLERRERNYGKRNTNRPARKTNRARRVRDSTEVLGRVVLEGIRPCSETCTKGVSRYSITLN
;
A
#
# COMPACT_ATOMS: atom_id res chain seq x y z
N MET A 1 -13.20 -81.47 1.29
CA MET A 1 -12.70 -81.08 2.63
C MET A 1 -13.75 -80.27 3.34
N ARG A 2 -13.88 -80.50 4.65
CA ARG A 2 -14.83 -79.88 5.59
C ARG A 2 -14.65 -78.36 5.68
N SER A 3 -15.64 -77.76 6.35
CA SER A 3 -15.55 -76.54 7.18
C SER A 3 -16.09 -75.29 6.48
N SER A 4 -16.89 -74.43 7.09
CA SER A 4 -17.64 -74.43 8.35
C SER A 4 -18.43 -73.13 8.37
N ARG A 5 -19.70 -73.25 8.77
CA ARG A 5 -20.70 -72.32 9.30
C ARG A 5 -20.47 -70.79 9.40
N PRO A 6 -21.59 -70.02 9.35
CA PRO A 6 -21.66 -68.56 9.41
C PRO A 6 -21.71 -67.97 10.83
N SER A 7 -21.34 -66.70 10.99
CA SER A 7 -21.67 -65.82 12.13
C SER A 7 -21.61 -64.37 11.60
N LEU A 8 -22.69 -63.65 11.35
CA LEU A 8 -23.68 -63.09 12.28
C LEU A 8 -23.03 -62.17 13.33
N SER A 9 -22.94 -60.87 12.99
CA SER A 9 -23.23 -59.74 13.88
C SER A 9 -23.05 -58.43 13.10
N ILE A 10 -24.15 -57.93 12.56
CA ILE A 10 -24.27 -56.54 12.11
C ILE A 10 -24.57 -55.73 13.38
N LEU A 11 -23.59 -54.97 13.86
CA LEU A 11 -23.82 -53.92 14.86
C LEU A 11 -23.97 -52.59 14.13
N LEU A 12 -25.22 -52.19 13.95
CA LEU A 12 -25.60 -50.82 13.58
C LEU A 12 -25.35 -49.92 14.78
N PHE A 13 -24.24 -49.18 14.76
CA PHE A 13 -24.07 -48.02 15.64
C PHE A 13 -24.85 -46.84 15.06
N LEU A 14 -26.09 -46.68 15.53
CA LEU A 14 -26.85 -45.43 15.46
C LEU A 14 -26.16 -44.40 16.37
N GLY A 15 -25.20 -43.68 15.81
CA GLY A 15 -24.67 -42.45 16.40
C GLY A 15 -25.70 -41.32 16.22
N THR A 16 -26.56 -41.13 17.20
CA THR A 16 -27.36 -39.92 17.35
C THR A 16 -26.42 -38.79 17.78
N PHE A 17 -26.00 -37.95 16.83
CA PHE A 17 -25.45 -36.65 17.18
C PHE A 17 -26.61 -35.76 17.62
N PHE A 18 -26.66 -35.48 18.92
CA PHE A 18 -27.50 -34.42 19.46
C PHE A 18 -27.09 -33.10 18.81
N ASN A 19 -27.98 -32.57 17.95
CA ASN A 19 -28.00 -31.15 17.62
C ASN A 19 -28.33 -30.38 18.90
N SER A 20 -27.31 -29.89 19.60
CA SER A 20 -27.50 -28.76 20.49
C SER A 20 -27.52 -27.50 19.63
N ALA A 21 -28.72 -27.12 19.19
CA ALA A 21 -28.98 -25.79 18.67
C ALA A 21 -28.68 -24.79 19.80
N ALA A 22 -27.53 -24.11 19.70
CA ALA A 22 -27.27 -22.95 20.53
C ALA A 22 -28.30 -21.85 20.18
N PRO A 23 -28.86 -21.16 21.17
CA PRO A 23 -29.82 -20.11 20.92
C PRO A 23 -29.15 -18.96 20.16
N ASN A 24 -29.79 -18.56 19.06
CA ASN A 24 -29.52 -17.34 18.32
C ASN A 24 -29.72 -16.13 19.23
N SER A 25 -28.67 -15.69 19.92
CA SER A 25 -28.59 -14.30 20.35
C SER A 25 -28.12 -13.50 19.14
N ILE A 26 -29.08 -12.93 18.42
CA ILE A 26 -28.84 -11.84 17.46
C ILE A 26 -28.39 -10.66 18.31
N SER A 27 -27.11 -10.65 18.67
CA SER A 27 -26.44 -9.43 19.04
C SER A 27 -26.31 -8.64 17.75
N ASN A 28 -27.12 -7.60 17.60
CA ASN A 28 -26.81 -6.50 16.71
C ASN A 28 -25.52 -5.86 17.25
N LEU A 29 -24.39 -6.53 17.01
CA LEU A 29 -23.07 -5.96 17.18
C LEU A 29 -22.93 -5.04 15.98
N VAL A 30 -23.37 -3.80 16.16
CA VAL A 30 -22.84 -2.69 15.39
C VAL A 30 -21.34 -2.75 15.64
N GLU A 31 -20.63 -3.36 14.69
CA GLU A 31 -19.18 -3.31 14.61
C GLU A 31 -18.84 -1.83 14.51
N SER A 32 -18.49 -1.26 15.65
CA SER A 32 -17.99 0.10 15.74
C SER A 32 -16.78 0.14 14.85
N VAL A 33 -16.87 0.88 13.76
CA VAL A 33 -15.71 1.22 12.92
C VAL A 33 -14.68 1.81 13.87
N ASP A 34 -13.63 1.04 14.15
CA ASP A 34 -12.55 1.49 15.01
C ASP A 34 -12.05 2.84 14.50
N PRO A 35 -11.73 3.79 15.40
CA PRO A 35 -11.18 5.07 15.00
C PRO A 35 -9.95 4.81 14.13
N ILE A 36 -10.03 5.26 12.88
CA ILE A 36 -8.97 5.19 11.88
C ILE A 36 -7.68 5.65 12.57
N GLU A 37 -6.73 4.74 12.77
CA GLU A 37 -5.41 5.07 13.30
C GLU A 37 -4.80 6.16 12.40
N GLU A 38 -4.78 7.39 12.88
CA GLU A 38 -4.02 8.50 12.30
C GLU A 38 -2.52 8.27 12.58
N GLY A 39 -1.99 7.15 12.10
CA GLY A 39 -0.56 6.88 12.06
C GLY A 39 0.05 7.68 10.92
N ILE A 40 0.55 8.88 11.22
CA ILE A 40 1.31 9.66 10.24
C ILE A 40 2.67 8.98 10.06
N ASP A 41 2.76 8.08 9.08
CA ASP A 41 4.01 7.40 8.74
C ASP A 41 4.82 8.23 7.74
N ASN A 42 6.07 8.53 8.07
CA ASN A 42 6.97 9.36 7.25
C ASN A 42 8.13 8.54 6.68
N TYR A 43 8.22 8.50 5.35
CA TYR A 43 9.23 7.75 4.61
C TYR A 43 10.07 8.67 3.74
N VAL A 44 11.39 8.45 3.75
CA VAL A 44 12.38 9.31 3.08
C VAL A 44 13.36 8.46 2.29
N ILE A 45 13.75 8.94 1.10
CA ILE A 45 14.88 8.41 0.33
C ILE A 45 16.06 9.39 0.33
N THR A 46 17.26 8.85 0.37
CA THR A 46 18.54 9.62 0.36
C THR A 46 19.46 9.09 -0.74
N GLU A 47 20.68 9.63 -0.86
CA GLU A 47 21.68 9.07 -1.79
C GLU A 47 22.10 7.64 -1.41
N PHE A 48 22.12 7.29 -0.12
CA PHE A 48 22.44 5.95 0.38
C PHE A 48 21.30 4.96 0.23
N THR A 49 20.07 5.44 0.45
CA THR A 49 18.83 4.68 0.36
C THR A 49 17.97 5.23 -0.77
N PRO A 50 18.35 4.99 -2.04
CA PRO A 50 17.70 5.62 -3.20
C PRO A 50 16.34 5.00 -3.54
N LYS A 51 15.87 4.01 -2.78
CA LYS A 51 14.62 3.27 -3.02
C LYS A 51 13.96 2.95 -1.69
N ALA A 52 12.66 3.17 -1.61
CA ALA A 52 11.79 2.75 -0.51
C ALA A 52 10.54 2.09 -1.10
N PHE A 53 10.18 0.93 -0.54
CA PHE A 53 8.94 0.23 -0.82
C PHE A 53 8.13 0.21 0.46
N ILE A 54 6.91 0.71 0.38
CA ILE A 54 6.04 0.93 1.52
C ILE A 54 4.73 0.22 1.22
N LYS A 55 4.21 -0.48 2.23
CA LYS A 55 2.92 -1.16 2.17
C LYS A 55 2.10 -0.67 3.36
N SER A 56 0.88 -0.21 3.11
CA SER A 56 -0.08 0.11 4.18
C SER A 56 -0.72 -1.15 4.74
N ASN A 57 -1.49 -0.99 5.81
CA ASN A 57 -2.45 -2.01 6.22
C ASN A 57 -3.50 -2.25 5.13
N SER A 58 -4.24 -3.36 5.25
CA SER A 58 -5.47 -3.54 4.48
C SER A 58 -6.65 -2.89 5.20
N TYR A 59 -7.58 -2.37 4.41
CA TYR A 59 -8.73 -1.62 4.90
C TYR A 59 -9.99 -2.06 4.17
N MET A 60 -11.09 -2.18 4.91
CA MET A 60 -12.43 -2.32 4.34
C MET A 60 -12.93 -0.95 3.86
N LEU A 61 -12.88 -0.70 2.55
CA LEU A 61 -13.19 0.61 1.98
C LEU A 61 -14.21 0.52 0.86
N ASN A 62 -15.02 1.58 0.74
CA ASN A 62 -15.91 1.81 -0.38
C ASN A 62 -15.45 3.03 -1.20
N TYR A 63 -16.17 3.37 -2.27
CA TYR A 63 -15.88 4.53 -3.11
C TYR A 63 -15.99 5.90 -2.40
N THR A 64 -16.50 5.98 -1.18
CA THR A 64 -16.62 7.25 -0.41
C THR A 64 -15.43 7.52 0.50
N SER A 65 -14.60 6.50 0.77
CA SER A 65 -13.39 6.61 1.58
C SER A 65 -12.15 6.61 0.69
N CYS A 66 -11.20 7.49 0.97
CA CYS A 66 -9.99 7.68 0.20
C CYS A 66 -8.76 7.56 1.10
N PHE A 67 -7.66 7.02 0.59
CA PHE A 67 -6.38 6.99 1.29
C PHE A 67 -5.56 8.23 0.92
N GLN A 68 -5.31 9.11 1.88
CA GLN A 68 -4.60 10.36 1.68
C GLN A 68 -3.11 10.21 1.99
N PHE A 69 -2.28 10.83 1.15
CA PHE A 69 -0.85 10.95 1.40
C PHE A 69 -0.31 12.28 0.86
N ARG A 70 0.80 12.71 1.46
CA ARG A 70 1.58 13.86 1.01
C ARG A 70 2.93 13.40 0.50
N TYR A 71 3.48 14.13 -0.45
CA TYR A 71 4.78 13.78 -1.01
C TYR A 71 5.58 15.02 -1.38
N GLU A 72 6.90 14.83 -1.41
CA GLU A 72 7.89 15.81 -1.84
C GLU A 72 8.91 15.10 -2.73
N LEU A 73 9.11 15.61 -3.95
CA LEU A 73 10.00 15.08 -4.98
C LEU A 73 10.94 16.21 -5.46
N PRO A 74 11.88 16.66 -4.62
CA PRO A 74 12.70 17.85 -4.87
C PRO A 74 13.65 17.70 -6.07
N ILE A 75 14.04 16.46 -6.42
CA ILE A 75 14.95 16.20 -7.54
C ILE A 75 14.24 15.67 -8.78
N LYS A 76 14.71 16.08 -9.97
CA LYS A 76 14.20 15.66 -11.30
C LYS A 76 14.09 14.16 -11.54
N ARG A 77 14.78 13.35 -10.74
CA ARG A 77 14.88 11.90 -10.90
C ARG A 77 14.16 11.13 -9.82
N ALA A 78 13.59 11.78 -8.82
CA ALA A 78 12.71 11.10 -7.90
C ALA A 78 11.37 10.82 -8.59
N THR A 79 10.87 9.60 -8.41
CA THR A 79 9.56 9.19 -8.87
C THR A 79 8.85 8.47 -7.75
N LEU A 80 7.57 8.78 -7.58
CA LEU A 80 6.69 8.07 -6.67
C LEU A 80 5.64 7.33 -7.50
N GLN A 81 5.47 6.05 -7.18
CA GLN A 81 4.42 5.21 -7.75
C GLN A 81 3.53 4.78 -6.59
N ALA A 82 2.26 5.13 -6.66
CA ALA A 82 1.26 4.75 -5.68
C ALA A 82 0.31 3.74 -6.32
N TYR A 83 0.14 2.59 -5.68
CA TYR A 83 -0.73 1.53 -6.13
C TYR A 83 -1.91 1.42 -5.19
N THR A 84 -3.10 1.30 -5.78
CA THR A 84 -4.31 0.90 -5.06
C THR A 84 -4.63 -0.51 -5.50
N CYS A 85 -4.60 -1.48 -4.59
CA CYS A 85 -4.90 -2.86 -4.92
C CYS A 85 -6.14 -3.35 -4.18
N HIS A 86 -7.03 -3.99 -4.92
CA HIS A 86 -8.16 -4.75 -4.41
C HIS A 86 -7.67 -6.16 -4.03
N LEU A 87 -7.85 -6.58 -2.78
CA LEU A 87 -7.22 -7.79 -2.23
C LEU A 87 -8.12 -9.02 -2.23
N SER A 88 -9.43 -8.83 -2.44
CA SER A 88 -10.36 -9.94 -2.56
C SER A 88 -10.09 -10.77 -3.83
N PRO A 89 -10.58 -12.03 -3.89
CA PRO A 89 -10.34 -12.93 -5.02
C PRO A 89 -10.71 -12.29 -6.37
N GLY A 90 -9.78 -12.36 -7.33
CA GLY A 90 -9.94 -11.72 -8.64
C GLY A 90 -9.69 -10.20 -8.64
N GLY A 91 -9.22 -9.64 -7.54
CA GLY A 91 -8.80 -8.25 -7.43
C GLY A 91 -7.54 -7.93 -8.24
N GLY A 92 -7.33 -6.63 -8.47
CA GLY A 92 -6.19 -6.11 -9.23
C GLY A 92 -5.68 -4.80 -8.65
N CYS A 93 -4.57 -4.30 -9.20
CA CYS A 93 -3.96 -3.04 -8.79
C CYS A 93 -4.05 -1.97 -9.88
N THR A 94 -4.39 -0.74 -9.50
CA THR A 94 -4.20 0.45 -10.33
C THR A 94 -2.94 1.19 -9.89
N LEU A 95 -2.33 1.96 -10.80
CA LEU A 95 -1.09 2.69 -10.56
C LEU A 95 -1.26 4.18 -10.89
N ASP A 96 -1.01 5.03 -9.90
CA ASP A 96 -0.80 6.46 -10.04
C ASP A 96 0.70 6.79 -9.99
N ARG A 97 1.20 7.56 -10.97
CA ARG A 97 2.62 7.90 -11.07
C ARG A 97 2.86 9.39 -10.94
N PHE A 98 3.72 9.76 -9.99
CA PHE A 98 4.14 11.13 -9.71
C PHE A 98 5.61 11.32 -10.06
N THR A 99 5.94 12.52 -10.53
CA THR A 99 7.29 12.87 -10.94
C THR A 99 7.66 14.24 -10.40
N HIS A 100 8.92 14.66 -10.56
CA HIS A 100 9.39 15.99 -10.14
C HIS A 100 8.62 17.19 -10.74
N LYS A 101 7.80 17.00 -11.78
CA LYS A 101 6.89 18.07 -12.21
C LYS A 101 5.94 18.49 -11.06
N ASP A 102 5.64 17.52 -10.21
CA ASP A 102 4.83 17.59 -9.01
C ASP A 102 5.79 17.68 -7.81
N LYS A 103 6.58 18.77 -7.73
CA LYS A 103 7.66 18.95 -6.73
C LYS A 103 7.22 18.59 -5.30
N GLU A 104 5.98 18.89 -4.98
CA GLU A 104 5.32 18.54 -3.74
C GLU A 104 3.81 18.51 -3.98
N GLY A 105 3.09 17.76 -3.16
CA GLY A 105 1.65 17.73 -3.27
C GLY A 105 0.99 16.90 -2.19
N CYS A 106 -0.33 17.00 -2.18
CA CYS A 106 -1.21 16.08 -1.48
C CYS A 106 -2.06 15.37 -2.53
N TYR A 107 -2.25 14.07 -2.35
CA TYR A 107 -3.07 13.24 -3.22
C TYR A 107 -3.87 12.24 -2.42
N ALA A 108 -4.99 11.81 -3.00
CA ALA A 108 -5.88 10.82 -2.43
C ALA A 108 -6.12 9.70 -3.42
N LEU A 109 -5.90 8.46 -2.97
CA LEU A 109 -6.19 7.23 -3.71
C LEU A 109 -7.63 6.82 -3.42
N ARG A 110 -8.42 6.63 -4.48
CA ARG A 110 -9.83 6.29 -4.38
C ARG A 110 -10.07 4.85 -4.81
N PRO A 111 -10.62 3.99 -3.95
CA PRO A 111 -11.13 2.68 -4.34
C PRO A 111 -12.23 2.79 -5.40
N TRP A 112 -12.27 1.84 -6.34
CA TRP A 112 -13.23 1.84 -7.46
C TRP A 112 -14.48 0.98 -7.22
N LYS A 113 -14.62 0.39 -6.04
CA LYS A 113 -15.77 -0.45 -5.68
C LYS A 113 -16.83 0.36 -4.96
N TYR A 114 -18.08 0.20 -5.38
CA TYR A 114 -19.22 0.86 -4.74
C TYR A 114 -19.51 0.30 -3.34
N HIS A 115 -19.41 -1.02 -3.18
CA HIS A 115 -19.56 -1.69 -1.88
C HIS A 115 -18.22 -1.73 -1.13
N PRO A 116 -18.25 -1.75 0.21
CA PRO A 116 -17.06 -1.99 1.03
C PRO A 116 -16.39 -3.30 0.64
N ASP A 117 -15.07 -3.26 0.46
CA ASP A 117 -14.26 -4.43 0.11
C ASP A 117 -12.80 -4.22 0.59
N GLU A 118 -11.96 -5.25 0.52
CA GLU A 118 -10.59 -5.17 1.01
C GLU A 118 -9.67 -4.47 0.01
N PHE A 119 -9.09 -3.36 0.45
CA PHE A 119 -8.08 -2.63 -0.31
C PHE A 119 -6.79 -2.48 0.48
N GLY A 120 -5.66 -2.51 -0.22
CA GLY A 120 -4.37 -2.11 0.33
C GLY A 120 -3.69 -1.08 -0.59
N PHE A 121 -2.76 -0.34 -0.01
CA PHE A 121 -2.01 0.69 -0.73
C PHE A 121 -0.52 0.41 -0.66
N TRP A 122 0.15 0.50 -1.81
CA TRP A 122 1.58 0.32 -1.92
C TRP A 122 2.22 1.55 -2.52
N PHE A 123 3.38 1.94 -2.00
CA PHE A 123 4.13 3.08 -2.50
C PHE A 123 5.54 2.64 -2.83
N ARG A 124 6.00 3.05 -4.00
CA ARG A 124 7.37 2.88 -4.44
C ARG A 124 7.96 4.26 -4.70
N LEU A 125 8.79 4.69 -3.78
CA LEU A 125 9.55 5.93 -3.87
C LEU A 125 10.97 5.58 -4.31
N GLU A 126 11.38 6.05 -5.49
CA GLU A 126 12.70 5.72 -6.01
C GLU A 126 13.37 6.87 -6.74
N ARG A 127 14.69 6.90 -6.67
CA ARG A 127 15.55 7.72 -7.52
C ARG A 127 15.90 6.95 -8.80
N ARG A 128 15.42 7.44 -9.94
CA ARG A 128 15.78 6.91 -11.26
C ARG A 128 17.28 7.04 -11.51
N GLU A 129 17.90 5.95 -11.93
CA GLU A 129 19.31 5.92 -12.31
C GLU A 129 19.58 6.79 -13.54
N ARG A 130 20.80 7.33 -13.63
CA ARG A 130 21.23 8.08 -14.81
C ARG A 130 21.49 7.10 -15.95
N ASN A 131 20.64 7.10 -16.96
CA ASN A 131 20.94 6.41 -18.20
C ASN A 131 22.04 7.17 -18.95
N TYR A 132 23.28 6.69 -18.84
CA TYR A 132 24.36 7.12 -19.71
C TYR A 132 24.24 6.29 -20.98
N GLY A 133 23.59 6.83 -22.02
CA GLY A 133 23.41 6.11 -23.29
C GLY A 133 24.72 5.55 -23.85
N LYS A 134 24.62 4.55 -24.74
CA LYS A 134 25.75 3.80 -25.36
C LYS A 134 26.85 4.66 -26.00
N ARG A 135 26.58 5.94 -26.29
CA ARG A 135 27.57 6.90 -26.80
C ARG A 135 28.69 7.23 -25.81
N ASN A 136 28.48 6.96 -24.51
CA ASN A 136 29.43 7.31 -23.45
C ASN A 136 30.25 6.12 -22.93
N THR A 137 29.89 4.87 -23.29
CA THR A 137 30.63 3.66 -22.89
C THR A 137 31.89 3.45 -23.72
N ASN A 138 31.95 3.99 -24.94
CA ASN A 138 33.09 3.88 -25.85
C ASN A 138 34.09 5.04 -25.73
N ARG A 139 33.85 6.01 -24.85
CA ARG A 139 34.87 7.02 -24.53
C ARG A 139 35.85 6.38 -23.56
N PRO A 140 37.14 6.22 -23.90
CA PRO A 140 38.13 5.77 -22.93
C PRO A 140 38.01 6.68 -21.73
N ALA A 141 37.90 6.10 -20.54
CA ALA A 141 37.79 6.81 -19.28
C ALA A 141 39.02 7.72 -19.14
N ARG A 142 38.94 8.93 -19.71
CA ARG A 142 39.93 9.99 -19.50
C ARG A 142 39.91 10.17 -18.00
N LYS A 143 41.00 9.71 -17.38
CA LYS A 143 41.27 9.70 -15.95
C LYS A 143 41.04 11.10 -15.38
N THR A 144 39.79 11.48 -15.16
CA THR A 144 39.49 12.54 -14.23
C THR A 144 39.59 11.86 -12.88
N ASN A 145 40.82 11.82 -12.37
CA ASN A 145 41.16 11.75 -10.95
C ASN A 145 40.61 12.98 -10.18
N ARG A 146 39.51 13.58 -10.66
CA ARG A 146 38.63 14.35 -9.79
C ARG A 146 37.96 13.28 -8.97
N ALA A 147 38.56 13.04 -7.81
CA ALA A 147 38.00 12.31 -6.69
C ALA A 147 36.50 12.18 -6.89
N ARG A 148 36.02 10.93 -7.03
CA ARG A 148 34.70 10.60 -6.52
C ARG A 148 34.75 11.06 -5.08
N ARG A 149 34.46 12.35 -4.83
CA ARG A 149 33.98 12.81 -3.55
C ARG A 149 32.78 11.93 -3.39
N VAL A 150 32.95 10.90 -2.57
CA VAL A 150 31.85 10.16 -2.00
C VAL A 150 31.03 11.28 -1.36
N ARG A 151 30.04 11.77 -2.10
CA ARG A 151 29.12 12.75 -1.58
C ARG A 151 28.28 11.90 -0.66
N ASP A 152 28.70 11.83 0.59
CA ASP A 152 27.88 11.33 1.68
C ASP A 152 26.82 12.40 1.92
N SER A 153 25.89 12.53 0.98
CA SER A 153 24.81 13.49 1.09
C SER A 153 23.65 12.81 1.79
N THR A 154 23.38 13.22 3.02
CA THR A 154 22.13 12.94 3.74
C THR A 154 20.96 13.76 3.19
N GLU A 155 21.15 14.43 2.05
CA GLU A 155 20.13 15.20 1.36
C GLU A 155 18.92 14.33 1.03
N VAL A 156 17.75 14.84 1.41
CA VAL A 156 16.46 14.20 1.15
C VAL A 156 16.17 14.31 -0.35
N LEU A 157 16.13 13.17 -1.01
CA LEU A 157 15.85 13.10 -2.44
C LEU A 157 14.35 12.95 -2.72
N GLY A 158 13.59 12.53 -1.72
CA GLY A 158 12.15 12.41 -1.79
C GLY A 158 11.57 12.00 -0.45
N ARG A 159 10.33 12.41 -0.20
CA ARG A 159 9.58 12.14 1.01
C ARG A 159 8.15 11.73 0.66
N VAL A 160 7.60 10.79 1.40
CA VAL A 160 6.19 10.42 1.38
C VAL A 160 5.70 10.32 2.81
N VAL A 161 4.58 10.98 3.09
CA VAL A 161 3.90 10.94 4.38
C VAL A 161 2.52 10.32 4.15
N LEU A 162 2.27 9.18 4.78
CA LEU A 162 0.97 8.53 4.73
C LEU A 162 0.10 9.13 5.83
N GLU A 163 -1.05 9.72 5.48
CA GLU A 163 -1.94 10.37 6.45
C GLU A 163 -3.12 9.47 6.83
N GLY A 164 -3.37 8.41 6.06
CA GLY A 164 -4.38 7.40 6.35
C GLY A 164 -5.69 7.60 5.58
N ILE A 165 -6.75 6.94 6.08
CA ILE A 165 -8.07 6.94 5.45
C ILE A 165 -8.85 8.19 5.84
N ARG A 166 -9.46 8.85 4.87
CA ARG A 166 -10.35 10.01 5.06
C ARG A 166 -11.56 9.95 4.14
N PRO A 167 -12.67 10.61 4.47
CA PRO A 167 -13.77 10.79 3.53
C PRO A 167 -13.27 11.50 2.26
N CYS A 168 -13.61 10.98 1.08
CA CYS A 168 -13.16 11.55 -0.20
C CYS A 168 -13.64 13.00 -0.43
N SER A 169 -14.66 13.46 0.31
CA SER A 169 -15.12 14.86 0.32
C SER A 169 -14.19 15.82 1.06
N GLU A 170 -13.42 15.29 2.01
CA GLU A 170 -12.52 16.05 2.89
C GLU A 170 -11.05 15.88 2.50
N THR A 171 -10.76 15.07 1.49
CA THR A 171 -9.40 14.89 1.03
C THR A 171 -8.89 16.07 0.24
N CYS A 172 -7.57 16.16 0.14
CA CYS A 172 -6.93 17.17 -0.70
C CYS A 172 -7.35 17.04 -2.17
N THR A 173 -7.82 18.15 -2.73
CA THR A 173 -8.13 18.25 -4.16
C THR A 173 -6.83 18.28 -4.96
N LYS A 174 -6.74 17.43 -5.99
CA LYS A 174 -5.53 17.28 -6.82
C LYS A 174 -5.01 18.64 -7.27
N GLY A 175 -3.76 18.97 -6.91
CA GLY A 175 -2.95 19.93 -7.66
C GLY A 175 -2.62 21.27 -7.02
N VAL A 176 -2.97 21.56 -5.76
CA VAL A 176 -2.42 22.75 -5.08
C VAL A 176 -2.21 22.43 -3.61
N SER A 177 -0.94 22.41 -3.16
CA SER A 177 -0.62 22.63 -1.76
C SER A 177 -1.14 24.03 -1.40
N ARG A 178 -2.39 24.13 -0.94
CA ARG A 178 -2.84 25.34 -0.26
C ARG A 178 -2.15 25.32 1.09
N TYR A 179 -1.00 25.97 1.15
CA TYR A 179 -0.46 26.47 2.40
C TYR A 179 -1.48 27.43 3.01
N SER A 180 -2.34 26.96 3.92
CA SER A 180 -2.96 27.85 4.90
C SER A 180 -1.92 28.09 5.98
N ILE A 181 -1.08 29.11 5.76
CA ILE A 181 -0.33 29.73 6.86
C ILE A 181 -1.37 30.50 7.65
N THR A 182 -1.77 29.98 8.81
CA THR A 182 -2.36 30.81 9.86
C THR A 182 -1.27 31.76 10.33
N LEU A 183 -1.39 33.03 9.94
CA LEU A 183 -0.71 34.12 10.62
C LEU A 183 -1.46 34.35 11.93
N ASN A 184 -0.80 34.06 13.05
CA ASN A 184 -1.14 34.67 14.34
C ASN A 184 -0.42 36.01 14.44
#